data_AF-A0A7R9KPA0-F1
#
_entry.id   AF-A0A7R9KPA0-F1
#
_cell.length_a   1.000
_cell.length_b   1.000
_cell.length_c   1.000
_cell.angle_alpha   90.00
_cell.angle_beta   90.00
_cell.angle_gamma   90.00
#
_symmetry.space_group_name_H-M   'P 1'
#
loop_
_entity.id
_entity.type
_entity.pdbx_description
1 polymer ?
#
loop_
_entity_poly.entity_id
_entity_poly.type
_entity_poly.pdbx_seq_one_letter_code
_entity_poly.pdbx_strand_id
1 'polypeptide(L)'
;MQGFCQKIFYAIMGFSAHHMDYVYNWLISDYHPIGVRHVGGHLFATQLITKRPTKFDFRESGNIVRYGQPVPPEYDLSTINSTNIALIYAANDWLNDIKDIAYLRVHLKYPTRRGITWS
;
A
#
# COMPACT_ATOMS: atom_id res chain seq x y z
N MET A 1 13.17 23.93 7.83
CA MET A 1 12.14 24.48 6.92
C MET A 1 11.29 23.32 6.43
N GLN A 2 9.98 23.34 6.61
CA GLN A 2 9.10 22.29 6.06
C GLN A 2 8.94 22.47 4.55
N GLY A 3 9.64 21.65 3.77
CA GLY A 3 9.58 21.69 2.31
C GLY A 3 8.21 21.26 1.78
N PHE A 4 7.91 21.67 0.55
CA PHE A 4 6.71 21.21 -0.18
C PHE A 4 6.67 19.67 -0.28
N CYS A 5 7.82 19.04 -0.55
CA CYS A 5 7.99 17.58 -0.59
C CYS A 5 7.58 16.89 0.72
N GLN A 6 7.95 17.47 1.86
CA GLN A 6 7.60 16.94 3.17
C GLN A 6 6.10 16.92 3.40
N LYS A 7 5.41 18.00 3.00
CA LYS A 7 3.95 18.10 3.12
C LYS A 7 3.24 17.07 2.25
N ILE A 8 3.73 16.84 1.03
CA ILE A 8 3.21 15.77 0.15
C ILE A 8 3.42 14.40 0.80
N PHE A 9 4.63 14.13 1.29
CA PHE A 9 4.95 12.85 1.92
C PHE A 9 4.00 12.57 3.10
N TYR A 10 3.79 13.54 3.99
CA TYR A 10 2.87 13.37 5.11
C TYR A 10 1.40 13.32 4.73
N ALA A 11 0.99 14.01 3.68
CA ALA A 11 -0.40 13.91 3.21
C ALA A 11 -0.72 12.49 2.70
N ILE A 12 0.27 11.79 2.14
CA ILE A 12 0.08 10.43 1.59
C ILE A 12 0.30 9.36 2.66
N MET A 13 1.37 9.47 3.45
CA MET A 13 1.80 8.42 4.39
C MET A 13 1.20 8.59 5.80
N GLY A 14 0.68 9.77 6.13
CA GLY A 14 0.31 10.15 7.49
C GLY A 14 1.49 10.76 8.28
N PHE A 15 1.17 11.38 9.41
CA PHE A 15 2.16 12.03 10.30
C PHE A 15 1.89 11.69 11.77
N SER A 16 2.96 11.37 12.51
CA SER A 16 2.90 11.16 13.96
C SER A 16 3.95 12.00 14.66
N ALA A 17 3.53 13.12 15.26
CA ALA A 17 4.42 14.02 16.00
C ALA A 17 5.03 13.36 17.24
N HIS A 18 4.28 12.47 17.90
CA HIS A 18 4.69 11.86 19.18
C HIS A 18 5.74 10.75 19.02
N HIS A 19 5.82 10.12 17.86
CA HIS A 19 6.69 8.96 17.62
C HIS A 19 7.83 9.26 16.64
N MET A 20 7.98 10.51 16.21
CA MET A 20 9.11 10.95 15.40
C MET A 20 9.92 12.02 16.12
N ASP A 21 11.21 11.73 16.32
CA ASP A 21 12.17 12.76 16.69
C ASP A 21 12.38 13.70 15.50
N TYR A 22 12.23 14.99 15.78
CA TYR A 22 12.29 16.05 14.78
C TYR A 22 13.66 16.13 14.09
N VAL A 23 14.72 15.63 14.72
CA VAL A 23 16.05 15.52 14.09
C VAL A 23 16.06 14.49 12.95
N TYR A 24 15.28 13.42 12.99
CA TYR A 24 15.21 12.51 11.84
C TYR A 24 14.27 13.00 10.74
N ASN A 25 13.36 13.90 11.09
CA ASN A 25 12.38 14.42 10.16
C ASN A 25 13.02 15.17 8.98
N TRP A 26 13.97 16.07 9.25
CA TRP A 26 14.65 16.81 8.18
C TRP A 26 15.43 15.85 7.27
N LEU A 27 16.11 14.86 7.84
CA LEU A 27 16.85 13.86 7.09
C LEU A 27 15.90 13.06 6.17
N ILE A 28 14.77 12.58 6.69
CA ILE A 28 13.79 11.83 5.89
C ILE A 28 13.25 12.69 4.74
N SER A 29 12.96 13.97 5.02
CA SER A 29 12.44 14.91 4.02
C SER A 29 13.44 15.25 2.92
N ASP A 30 14.75 15.23 3.20
CA ASP A 30 15.77 15.50 2.19
C ASP A 30 15.89 14.35 1.18
N TYR A 31 15.57 13.13 1.60
CA TYR A 31 15.59 11.95 0.73
C TYR A 31 14.22 11.58 0.16
N HIS A 32 13.10 12.06 0.72
CA HIS A 32 11.75 11.64 0.32
C HIS A 32 10.84 12.81 -0.10
N PRO A 33 10.01 12.62 -1.14
CA PRO A 33 9.81 11.39 -1.90
C PRO A 33 10.85 11.20 -3.03
N ILE A 34 11.30 9.96 -3.25
CA ILE A 34 12.23 9.58 -4.36
C ILE A 34 11.49 9.50 -5.73
N GLY A 35 10.18 9.77 -5.74
CA GLY A 35 9.32 9.78 -6.94
C GLY A 35 8.74 8.40 -7.28
N VAL A 36 7.69 8.41 -8.11
CA VAL A 36 6.99 7.20 -8.58
C VAL A 36 6.70 7.34 -10.08
N ARG A 37 6.75 6.22 -10.83
CA ARG A 37 6.33 6.24 -12.24
C ARG A 37 4.81 6.47 -12.34
N HIS A 38 4.36 7.20 -13.36
CA HIS A 38 2.94 7.49 -13.60
C HIS A 38 2.04 6.24 -13.56
N VAL A 39 2.50 5.12 -14.11
CA VAL A 39 1.77 3.84 -14.09
C VAL A 39 1.53 3.34 -12.67
N GLY A 40 2.51 3.47 -11.79
CA GLY A 40 2.38 3.07 -10.38
C GLY A 40 1.41 3.98 -9.62
N GLY A 41 1.51 5.29 -9.84
CA GLY A 41 0.56 6.25 -9.25
C GLY A 41 -0.88 6.03 -9.72
N HIS A 42 -1.09 5.78 -11.02
CA HIS A 42 -2.41 5.47 -11.57
C HIS A 42 -2.95 4.14 -11.04
N LEU A 43 -2.12 3.09 -10.96
CA LEU A 43 -2.50 1.81 -10.37
C LEU A 43 -2.99 2.01 -8.94
N PHE A 44 -2.21 2.73 -8.13
CA PHE A 44 -2.54 2.98 -6.73
C PHE A 44 -3.86 3.74 -6.60
N ALA A 45 -4.07 4.81 -7.39
CA ALA A 45 -5.34 5.54 -7.40
C ALA A 45 -6.54 4.66 -7.79
N THR A 46 -6.39 3.81 -8.80
CA THR A 46 -7.44 2.87 -9.20
C THR A 46 -7.77 1.90 -8.06
N GLN A 47 -6.76 1.33 -7.39
CA GLN A 47 -6.96 0.41 -6.26
C GLN A 47 -7.67 1.10 -5.08
N LEU A 48 -7.35 2.37 -4.81
CA LEU A 48 -8.05 3.17 -3.79
C LEU A 48 -9.54 3.35 -4.10
N ILE A 49 -9.91 3.46 -5.38
CA ILE A 49 -11.29 3.65 -5.85
C ILE A 49 -12.04 2.31 -5.88
N THR A 50 -11.45 1.27 -6.47
CA THR A 50 -12.10 -0.04 -6.66
C THR A 50 -12.11 -0.90 -5.41
N LYS A 51 -11.25 -0.60 -4.42
CA LYS A 51 -11.03 -1.39 -3.20
C LYS A 51 -10.67 -2.85 -3.48
N ARG A 52 -9.99 -3.10 -4.60
CA ARG A 52 -9.61 -4.45 -5.06
C ARG A 52 -8.14 -4.47 -5.46
N PRO A 53 -7.36 -5.49 -5.05
CA PRO A 53 -5.97 -5.64 -5.45
C PRO A 53 -5.91 -6.20 -6.88
N THR A 54 -6.13 -5.35 -7.88
CA THR A 54 -6.08 -5.73 -9.30
C THR A 54 -4.71 -5.44 -9.91
N LYS A 55 -4.43 -6.12 -11.03
CA LYS A 55 -3.36 -5.70 -11.96
C LYS A 55 -3.68 -4.35 -12.61
N PHE A 56 -2.69 -3.75 -13.25
CA PHE A 56 -2.87 -2.50 -14.00
C PHE A 56 -3.83 -2.69 -15.17
N ASP A 57 -4.74 -1.74 -15.33
CA ASP A 57 -5.69 -1.68 -16.43
C ASP A 57 -5.06 -1.01 -17.66
N PHE A 58 -4.73 -1.81 -18.68
CA PHE A 58 -4.20 -1.35 -19.97
C PHE A 58 -5.30 -1.00 -20.97
N ARG A 59 -6.55 -0.85 -20.52
CA ARG A 59 -7.78 -0.85 -21.33
C ARG A 59 -8.00 -2.19 -22.02
N GLU A 60 -9.20 -2.39 -22.57
CA GLU A 60 -9.66 -3.66 -23.10
C GLU A 60 -8.66 -4.35 -24.03
N SER A 61 -8.19 -3.68 -25.09
CA SER A 61 -7.23 -4.26 -26.04
C SER A 61 -5.89 -4.61 -25.38
N GLY A 62 -5.39 -3.75 -24.50
CA GLY A 62 -4.16 -3.98 -23.77
C GLY A 62 -4.25 -5.11 -22.74
N ASN A 63 -5.43 -5.28 -22.12
CA ASN A 63 -5.72 -6.33 -21.16
C ASN A 63 -5.90 -7.68 -21.85
N ILE A 64 -6.59 -7.74 -23.00
CA ILE A 64 -6.70 -8.97 -23.79
C ILE A 64 -5.30 -9.47 -24.19
N VAL A 65 -4.43 -8.58 -24.66
CA VAL A 65 -3.05 -8.95 -25.05
C VAL A 65 -2.23 -9.45 -23.85
N ARG A 66 -2.38 -8.85 -22.67
CA ARG A 66 -1.53 -9.16 -21.49
C ARG A 66 -2.08 -10.24 -20.58
N TYR A 67 -3.40 -10.34 -20.47
CA TYR A 67 -4.10 -11.15 -19.48
C TYR A 67 -5.08 -12.14 -20.13
N GLY A 68 -5.35 -12.03 -21.43
CA GLY A 68 -6.33 -12.87 -22.13
C GLY A 68 -7.79 -12.52 -21.84
N GLN A 69 -8.05 -11.41 -21.14
CA GLN A 69 -9.40 -10.97 -20.73
C GLN A 69 -9.50 -9.44 -20.76
N PRO A 70 -10.70 -8.86 -20.96
CA PRO A 70 -10.88 -7.41 -21.12
C PRO A 70 -10.67 -6.59 -19.85
N VAL A 71 -10.82 -7.21 -18.67
CA VAL A 71 -10.71 -6.58 -17.35
C VAL A 71 -9.46 -7.10 -16.64
N PRO A 72 -8.67 -6.26 -15.94
CA PRO A 72 -7.50 -6.74 -15.22
C PRO A 72 -7.90 -7.73 -14.12
N PRO A 73 -7.23 -8.89 -14.00
CA PRO A 73 -7.54 -9.85 -12.96
C PRO A 73 -7.10 -9.33 -11.58
N GLU A 74 -7.79 -9.79 -10.53
CA GLU A 74 -7.37 -9.63 -9.15
C GLU A 74 -6.19 -10.54 -8.82
N TYR A 75 -5.35 -10.11 -7.88
CA TYR A 75 -4.32 -10.97 -7.31
C TYR A 75 -4.96 -11.99 -6.37
N ASP A 76 -4.84 -13.27 -6.70
CA ASP A 76 -5.27 -14.36 -5.83
C ASP A 76 -4.31 -14.53 -4.66
N LEU A 77 -4.69 -14.01 -3.49
CA LEU A 77 -3.90 -14.07 -2.26
C LEU A 77 -3.71 -15.50 -1.73
N SER A 78 -4.54 -16.46 -2.15
CA SER A 78 -4.39 -17.87 -1.76
C SER A 78 -3.16 -18.53 -2.40
N THR A 79 -2.62 -17.94 -3.46
CA THR A 79 -1.38 -18.38 -4.09
C THR A 79 -0.14 -18.12 -3.23
N ILE A 80 -0.25 -17.26 -2.21
CA ILE A 80 0.82 -16.99 -1.25
C ILE A 80 0.99 -18.20 -0.32
N ASN A 81 1.97 -19.05 -0.63
CA ASN A 81 2.23 -20.29 0.08
C ASN A 81 3.17 -20.15 1.30
N SER A 82 3.54 -18.93 1.70
CA SER A 82 4.40 -18.73 2.86
C SER A 82 3.64 -19.04 4.16
N THR A 83 4.22 -19.90 5.00
CA THR A 83 3.72 -20.23 6.34
C THR A 83 4.29 -19.31 7.43
N ASN A 84 5.16 -18.37 7.05
CA ASN A 84 5.85 -17.48 7.98
C ASN A 84 5.64 -16.01 7.58
N ILE A 85 4.42 -15.53 7.82
CA ILE A 85 4.04 -14.12 7.60
C ILE A 85 3.70 -13.49 8.93
N ALA A 86 4.34 -12.36 9.24
CA ALA A 86 3.97 -11.47 10.34
C ALA A 86 3.41 -10.18 9.75
N LEU A 87 2.26 -9.73 10.25
CA LEU A 87 1.66 -8.45 9.87
C LEU A 87 1.96 -7.43 10.98
N ILE A 88 2.55 -6.30 10.60
CA ILE A 88 2.82 -5.16 11.48
C ILE A 88 2.01 -3.99 10.92
N TYR A 89 1.07 -3.50 11.72
CA TYR A 89 0.17 -2.42 11.33
C TYR A 89 -0.22 -1.62 12.58
N ALA A 90 -0.61 -0.37 12.38
CA ALA A 90 -1.03 0.52 13.44
C ALA A 90 -2.47 1.00 13.18
N ALA A 91 -3.21 1.30 14.24
CA ALA A 91 -4.60 1.76 14.11
C ALA A 91 -4.71 3.17 13.49
N ASN A 92 -3.65 3.96 13.56
CA ASN A 92 -3.55 5.31 13.00
C ASN A 92 -2.79 5.35 11.66
N ASP A 93 -2.55 4.20 11.02
CA ASP A 93 -1.95 4.15 9.67
C ASP A 93 -2.99 4.60 8.64
N TRP A 94 -2.72 5.71 7.95
CA TRP A 94 -3.63 6.28 6.96
C TRP A 94 -3.65 5.50 5.64
N LEU A 95 -2.59 4.73 5.39
CA LEU A 95 -2.40 3.98 4.15
C LEU A 95 -2.92 2.54 4.29
N ASN A 96 -2.73 1.93 5.46
CA ASN A 96 -3.11 0.55 5.75
C ASN A 96 -4.23 0.47 6.79
N ASP A 97 -5.48 0.69 6.34
CA ASP A 97 -6.65 0.59 7.23
C ASP A 97 -6.81 -0.84 7.79
N ILE A 98 -7.29 -0.95 9.02
CA ILE A 98 -7.54 -2.23 9.71
C ILE A 98 -8.46 -3.14 8.89
N LYS A 99 -9.39 -2.59 8.11
CA LYS A 99 -10.29 -3.35 7.23
C LYS A 99 -9.53 -4.06 6.10
N ASP A 100 -8.54 -3.39 5.51
CA ASP A 100 -7.72 -3.97 4.44
C ASP A 100 -6.82 -5.08 5.01
N ILE A 101 -6.32 -4.89 6.23
CA ILE A 101 -5.60 -5.93 6.98
C ILE A 101 -6.50 -7.14 7.28
N ALA A 102 -7.75 -6.91 7.69
CA ALA A 102 -8.71 -7.98 7.93
C ALA A 102 -9.01 -8.75 6.63
N TYR A 103 -9.21 -8.05 5.51
CA TYR A 103 -9.36 -8.66 4.19
C TYR A 103 -8.16 -9.54 3.84
N LEU A 104 -6.93 -9.02 4.00
CA LEU A 104 -5.71 -9.78 3.74
C LEU A 104 -5.65 -11.07 4.58
N ARG A 105 -5.96 -11.00 5.88
CA ARG A 105 -5.90 -12.16 6.78
C ARG A 105 -6.88 -13.27 6.40
N VAL A 106 -8.05 -12.92 5.86
CA VAL A 106 -9.08 -13.89 5.47
C VAL A 106 -8.73 -14.58 4.13
N HIS A 107 -8.06 -13.87 3.23
CA HIS A 107 -7.78 -14.39 1.88
C HIS A 107 -6.40 -15.04 1.74
N LEU A 108 -5.52 -14.92 2.75
CA LEU A 108 -4.27 -15.67 2.80
C LEU A 108 -4.55 -17.15 3.07
N LYS A 109 -3.82 -18.02 2.36
CA LYS A 109 -3.93 -19.48 2.50
C LYS A 109 -3.54 -19.98 3.89
N TYR A 110 -2.49 -19.40 4.47
CA TYR A 110 -2.00 -19.77 5.80
C TYR A 110 -2.22 -18.64 6.79
N PRO A 111 -2.57 -18.96 8.05
CA PRO A 111 -2.80 -17.94 9.07
C PRO A 111 -1.51 -17.17 9.34
N THR A 112 -1.64 -15.85 9.49
CA THR A 112 -0.52 -15.00 9.91
C THR A 112 -0.22 -15.20 11.38
N ARG A 113 1.06 -15.07 11.77
CA ARG A 113 1.42 -14.99 13.19
C ARG A 113 0.74 -13.77 13.80
N ARG A 114 0.35 -13.84 15.08
CA ARG A 114 -0.25 -12.69 15.79
C ARG A 114 0.61 -11.46 15.55
N GLY A 115 0.03 -10.48 14.86
CA GLY A 115 0.67 -9.19 14.63
C GLY A 115 0.85 -8.46 15.96
N ILE A 116 1.93 -7.70 16.06
CA ILE A 116 2.14 -6.77 17.17
C ILE A 116 1.37 -5.51 16.78
N THR A 117 0.30 -5.21 17.49
CA THR A 117 -0.41 -3.93 17.34
C THR A 117 0.21 -2.94 18.31
N TRP A 118 0.85 -1.89 17.79
CA TRP A 118 1.29 -0.77 18.61
C TRP A 118 0.11 0.20 18.77
N SER A 119 -0.18 0.57 20.03
CA SER A 119 -1.19 1.56 20.42
C SER A 119 -0.68 2.98 20.28
#